data_AF-A0A925Y8R9-F1
#
_entry.id   AF-A0A925Y8R9-F1
#
_cell.length_a   1.000
_cell.length_b   1.000
_cell.length_c   1.000
_cell.angle_alpha   90.00
_cell.angle_beta   90.00
_cell.angle_gamma   90.00
#
_symmetry.space_group_name_H-M   'P 1'
#
loop_
_entity.id
_entity.type
_entity.pdbx_description
1 polymer ?
#
loop_
_entity_poly.entity_id
_entity_poly.type
_entity_poly.pdbx_seq_one_letter_code
_entity_poly.pdbx_strand_id
1 'polypeptide(L)'
;MRLNKAELIVLVLLVALLCAAGFVFEWHRHLASDPTTVAAVPVVPDAYVLWLYRGAMWCLGLAAFVAACLLLPIVREQQREQGKLHILADVLRRRSKEMERAALTDPMTGLFNRRYFDEALGQFLTEFGRRGRPVGLLILDLDHFKRINDTYGHDVGDDVLKAVAGCLTAFTRLHDVVSRLGGEEFAVVVPDMAADDLTAFADRLRLAVERLAIDVGNVRVRITVSIGLALAEPGEATASLYKRADVALYLAKEAGRNRICA
;
A
#
# COMPACT_ATOMS: atom_id res chain seq x y z
N MET A 1 -46.00 -6.77 -0.84
CA MET A 1 -44.60 -7.09 -0.51
C MET A 1 -44.06 -8.07 -1.53
N ARG A 2 -43.00 -7.72 -2.26
CA ARG A 2 -42.32 -8.65 -3.18
C ARG A 2 -41.36 -9.51 -2.35
N LEU A 3 -41.59 -10.82 -2.30
CA LEU A 3 -40.68 -11.76 -1.65
C LEU A 3 -39.32 -11.72 -2.34
N ASN A 4 -38.24 -11.71 -1.57
CA ASN A 4 -36.88 -11.78 -2.11
C ASN A 4 -36.63 -13.17 -2.71
N LYS A 5 -35.74 -13.25 -3.71
CA LYS A 5 -35.46 -14.51 -4.43
C LYS A 5 -35.07 -15.66 -3.50
N ALA A 6 -34.38 -15.38 -2.39
CA ALA A 6 -34.03 -16.37 -1.37
C ALA A 6 -35.25 -16.89 -0.58
N GLU A 7 -36.20 -16.01 -0.25
CA GLU A 7 -37.45 -16.37 0.44
C GLU A 7 -38.33 -17.26 -0.45
N LEU A 8 -38.33 -17.01 -1.77
CA LEU A 8 -39.04 -17.84 -2.74
C LEU A 8 -38.44 -19.26 -2.82
N ILE A 9 -37.12 -19.40 -2.75
CA ILE A 9 -36.44 -20.70 -2.77
C ILE A 9 -36.74 -21.51 -1.52
N VAL A 10 -36.68 -20.88 -0.34
CA VAL A 10 -37.05 -21.52 0.93
C VAL A 10 -38.50 -21.96 0.90
N LEU A 11 -39.40 -21.13 0.37
CA LEU A 11 -40.82 -21.46 0.23
C LEU A 11 -41.05 -22.68 -0.68
N VAL A 12 -40.38 -22.75 -1.84
CA VAL A 12 -40.50 -23.88 -2.77
C VAL A 12 -40.00 -25.18 -2.14
N LEU A 13 -38.86 -25.13 -1.43
CA LEU A 13 -38.31 -26.30 -0.72
C LEU A 13 -39.22 -26.75 0.44
N LEU A 14 -39.77 -25.79 1.20
CA LEU A 14 -40.69 -26.07 2.31
C LEU A 14 -41.99 -26.70 1.81
N VAL A 15 -42.56 -26.20 0.71
CA VAL A 15 -43.75 -26.77 0.07
C VAL A 15 -43.48 -28.19 -0.42
N ALA A 16 -42.33 -28.44 -1.07
CA ALA A 16 -41.96 -29.78 -1.52
C ALA A 16 -41.82 -30.78 -0.35
N LEU A 17 -41.20 -30.35 0.75
CA LEU A 17 -41.08 -31.14 1.99
C LEU A 17 -42.44 -31.43 2.63
N LEU A 18 -43.33 -30.43 2.71
CA LEU A 18 -44.67 -30.58 3.26
C LEU A 18 -45.54 -31.51 2.40
N CYS A 19 -45.45 -31.42 1.07
CA CYS A 19 -46.13 -32.33 0.17
C CYS A 19 -45.64 -33.78 0.34
N ALA A 20 -44.33 -34.00 0.46
CA ALA A 20 -43.76 -35.33 0.70
C ALA A 20 -44.18 -35.89 2.08
N ALA A 21 -44.12 -35.06 3.13
CA ALA A 21 -44.53 -35.45 4.48
C ALA A 21 -46.03 -35.75 4.58
N GLY A 22 -46.89 -34.92 3.96
CA GLY A 22 -48.34 -35.15 3.91
C GLY A 22 -48.69 -36.45 3.20
N PHE A 23 -47.95 -36.80 2.15
CA PHE A 23 -48.15 -38.04 1.42
C PHE A 23 -47.78 -39.29 2.24
N VAL A 24 -46.67 -39.24 3.00
CA VAL A 24 -46.27 -40.31 3.94
C VAL A 24 -47.26 -40.45 5.10
N PHE A 25 -47.78 -39.33 5.61
CA PHE A 25 -48.74 -39.32 6.70
C PHE A 25 -50.09 -39.94 6.30
N GLU A 26 -50.62 -39.56 5.14
CA GLU A 26 -51.88 -40.12 4.62
C GLU A 26 -51.76 -41.64 4.39
N TRP A 27 -50.60 -42.10 3.93
CA TRP A 27 -50.28 -43.51 3.78
C TRP A 27 -50.34 -44.27 5.11
N HIS A 28 -49.67 -43.76 6.16
CA HIS A 28 -49.72 -44.38 7.49
C HIS A 28 -51.16 -44.42 8.03
N ARG A 29 -51.91 -43.32 7.85
CA ARG A 29 -53.29 -43.23 8.32
C ARG A 29 -54.18 -44.27 7.62
N HIS A 30 -54.01 -44.47 6.31
CA HIS A 30 -54.76 -45.47 5.56
C HIS A 30 -54.46 -46.90 6.06
N LEU A 31 -53.19 -47.23 6.31
CA LEU A 31 -52.79 -48.52 6.91
C LEU A 31 -53.38 -48.74 8.32
N ALA A 32 -53.52 -47.68 9.10
CA ALA A 32 -54.02 -47.76 10.48
C ALA A 32 -55.56 -47.81 10.58
N SER A 33 -56.28 -47.42 9.52
CA SER A 33 -57.76 -47.33 9.53
C SER A 33 -58.50 -48.61 9.15
N ASP A 34 -57.81 -49.65 8.66
CA ASP A 34 -58.42 -50.95 8.35
C ASP A 34 -58.37 -51.89 9.58
N PRO A 35 -59.50 -52.19 10.26
CA PRO A 35 -59.48 -52.94 11.53
C PRO A 35 -59.43 -54.47 11.39
N THR A 36 -59.31 -55.02 10.18
CA THR A 36 -59.38 -56.48 9.94
C THR A 36 -58.03 -57.16 9.68
N THR A 37 -56.92 -56.41 9.73
CA THR A 37 -55.57 -56.88 9.35
C THR A 37 -54.62 -57.08 10.54
N VAL A 38 -55.13 -57.48 11.71
CA VAL A 38 -54.27 -57.93 12.82
C VAL A 38 -53.84 -59.41 12.67
N ALA A 39 -54.36 -60.14 11.67
CA ALA A 39 -54.00 -61.55 11.44
C ALA A 39 -53.47 -61.91 10.03
N ALA A 40 -53.42 -60.98 9.08
CA ALA A 40 -52.76 -61.19 7.80
C ALA A 40 -52.20 -59.85 7.34
N VAL A 41 -50.88 -59.74 7.26
CA VAL A 41 -50.23 -58.59 6.62
C VAL A 41 -50.66 -58.62 5.15
N PRO A 42 -51.47 -57.67 4.64
CA PRO A 42 -51.75 -57.63 3.23
C PRO A 42 -50.42 -57.29 2.54
N VAL A 43 -49.89 -58.24 1.77
CA VAL A 43 -48.74 -58.01 0.91
C VAL A 43 -49.20 -57.02 -0.15
N VAL A 44 -48.97 -55.73 0.10
CA VAL A 44 -49.13 -54.69 -0.92
C VAL A 44 -48.32 -55.16 -2.13
N PRO A 45 -48.87 -55.20 -3.36
CA PRO A 45 -48.11 -55.66 -4.51
C PRO A 45 -46.83 -54.83 -4.63
N ASP A 46 -45.66 -55.47 -4.65
CA ASP A 46 -44.35 -54.81 -4.68
C ASP A 46 -44.26 -53.75 -5.80
N ALA A 47 -45.00 -53.95 -6.88
CA ALA A 47 -45.12 -53.01 -8.00
C ALA A 47 -45.72 -51.65 -7.62
N TYR A 48 -46.70 -51.59 -6.71
CA TYR A 48 -47.34 -50.34 -6.28
C TYR A 48 -46.42 -49.54 -5.36
N VAL A 49 -45.77 -50.22 -4.40
CA VAL A 49 -44.76 -49.62 -3.52
C VAL A 49 -43.60 -49.06 -4.35
N LEU A 50 -43.12 -49.82 -5.33
CA LEU A 50 -42.05 -49.39 -6.23
C LEU A 50 -42.46 -48.19 -7.11
N TRP A 51 -43.71 -48.13 -7.57
CA TRP A 51 -44.24 -46.98 -8.32
C TRP A 51 -44.26 -45.71 -7.46
N LEU A 52 -44.64 -45.84 -6.20
CA LEU A 52 -44.67 -44.75 -5.22
C LEU A 52 -43.27 -44.19 -4.92
N TYR A 53 -42.30 -45.08 -4.64
CA TYR A 53 -40.91 -44.70 -4.41
C TYR A 53 -40.31 -44.00 -5.63
N ARG A 54 -40.62 -44.46 -6.85
CA ARG A 54 -40.20 -43.79 -8.08
C ARG A 54 -40.79 -42.38 -8.18
N GLY A 55 -42.08 -42.21 -7.88
CA GLY A 55 -42.73 -40.89 -7.85
C GLY A 55 -42.06 -39.92 -6.86
N ALA A 56 -41.81 -40.37 -5.64
CA ALA A 56 -41.12 -39.58 -4.61
C ALA A 56 -39.70 -39.17 -5.05
N MET A 57 -38.95 -40.09 -5.67
CA MET A 57 -37.62 -39.82 -6.22
C MET A 57 -37.65 -38.78 -7.34
N TRP A 58 -38.65 -38.82 -8.24
CA TRP A 58 -38.84 -37.81 -9.27
C TRP A 58 -39.15 -36.42 -8.69
N CYS A 59 -40.00 -36.36 -7.66
CA CYS A 59 -40.31 -35.09 -6.98
C CYS A 59 -39.09 -34.49 -6.28
N LEU A 60 -38.30 -35.31 -5.58
CA LEU A 60 -37.05 -34.87 -4.95
C LEU A 60 -36.02 -34.40 -5.98
N GLY A 61 -35.85 -35.15 -7.08
CA GLY A 61 -34.97 -34.78 -8.17
C GLY A 61 -35.36 -33.46 -8.83
N LEU A 62 -36.66 -33.24 -9.09
CA LEU A 62 -37.18 -31.99 -9.65
C LEU A 62 -36.97 -30.81 -8.68
N ALA A 63 -37.21 -31.01 -7.38
CA ALA A 63 -36.98 -29.98 -6.37
C ALA A 63 -35.50 -29.57 -6.28
N ALA A 64 -34.59 -30.55 -6.29
CA ALA A 64 -33.14 -30.31 -6.30
C ALA A 64 -32.69 -29.58 -7.58
N PHE A 65 -33.23 -29.96 -8.74
CA PHE A 65 -32.95 -29.31 -10.02
C PHE A 65 -33.41 -27.85 -10.04
N VAL A 66 -34.64 -27.57 -9.58
CA VAL A 66 -35.18 -26.21 -9.48
C VAL A 66 -34.34 -25.38 -8.50
N ALA A 67 -33.97 -25.93 -7.35
CA ALA A 67 -33.11 -25.26 -6.38
C ALA A 67 -31.73 -24.91 -6.97
N ALA A 68 -31.09 -25.85 -7.69
CA ALA A 68 -29.81 -25.61 -8.34
C ALA A 68 -29.91 -24.52 -9.43
N CYS A 69 -30.94 -24.57 -10.29
CA CYS A 69 -31.18 -23.58 -11.33
C CYS A 69 -31.41 -22.16 -10.79
N LEU A 70 -31.96 -22.02 -9.58
CA LEU A 70 -32.18 -20.72 -8.93
C LEU A 70 -30.98 -20.25 -8.10
N LEU A 71 -30.28 -21.16 -7.41
CA LEU A 71 -29.15 -20.81 -6.53
C LEU A 71 -27.86 -20.50 -7.31
N LEU A 72 -27.53 -21.30 -8.32
CA LEU A 72 -26.30 -21.12 -9.10
C LEU A 72 -26.15 -19.74 -9.74
N PRO A 73 -27.18 -19.14 -10.38
CA PRO A 73 -27.03 -17.79 -10.94
C PRO A 73 -26.87 -16.72 -9.85
N ILE A 74 -27.56 -16.85 -8.70
CA ILE A 74 -27.45 -15.92 -7.58
C ILE A 74 -26.03 -15.96 -6.99
N VAL A 75 -25.51 -17.16 -6.75
CA VAL A 75 -24.13 -17.34 -6.26
C VAL A 75 -23.12 -16.79 -7.27
N ARG A 76 -23.30 -17.03 -8.57
CA ARG A 76 -22.43 -16.48 -9.63
C ARG A 76 -22.49 -14.95 -9.71
N GLU A 77 -23.67 -14.36 -9.56
CA GLU A 77 -23.86 -12.91 -9.56
C GLU A 77 -23.17 -12.27 -8.35
N GLN A 78 -23.33 -12.86 -7.17
CA GLN A 78 -22.68 -12.40 -5.95
C GLN A 78 -21.15 -12.49 -6.03
N GLN A 79 -20.62 -13.58 -6.59
CA GLN A 79 -19.17 -13.73 -6.83
C GLN A 79 -18.62 -12.68 -7.80
N ARG A 80 -19.38 -12.32 -8.84
CA ARG A 80 -19.00 -11.24 -9.78
C ARG A 80 -18.97 -9.88 -9.11
N GLU A 81 -19.96 -9.56 -8.29
CA GLU A 81 -20.01 -8.30 -7.54
C GLU A 81 -18.87 -8.21 -6.52
N GLN A 82 -18.57 -9.31 -5.80
CA GLN A 82 -17.41 -9.36 -4.90
C GLN A 82 -16.09 -9.18 -5.64
N GLY A 83 -15.93 -9.80 -6.82
CA GLY A 83 -14.75 -9.61 -7.67
C GLY A 83 -14.57 -8.15 -8.11
N LYS A 84 -15.65 -7.49 -8.55
CA LYS A 84 -15.62 -6.06 -8.92
C LYS A 84 -15.25 -5.17 -7.74
N LEU A 85 -15.82 -5.43 -6.56
CA LEU A 85 -15.51 -4.68 -5.34
C LEU A 85 -14.04 -4.82 -4.95
N HIS A 86 -13.47 -6.03 -5.06
CA HIS A 86 -12.06 -6.27 -4.75
C HIS A 86 -11.15 -5.52 -5.73
N ILE A 87 -11.43 -5.59 -7.04
CA ILE A 87 -10.69 -4.85 -8.06
C ILE A 87 -10.80 -3.34 -7.82
N LEU A 88 -11.99 -2.81 -7.53
CA LEU A 88 -12.19 -1.39 -7.24
C LEU A 88 -11.42 -0.96 -5.99
N ALA A 89 -11.47 -1.75 -4.92
CA ALA A 89 -10.72 -1.47 -3.70
C ALA A 89 -9.21 -1.42 -3.95
N ASP A 90 -8.69 -2.32 -4.77
CA ASP A 90 -7.27 -2.33 -5.15
C ASP A 90 -6.89 -1.15 -6.04
N VAL A 91 -7.73 -0.78 -7.01
CA VAL A 91 -7.52 0.42 -7.84
C VAL A 91 -7.51 1.67 -6.97
N LEU A 92 -8.46 1.80 -6.04
CA LEU A 92 -8.53 2.93 -5.11
C LEU A 92 -7.30 2.97 -4.21
N ARG A 93 -6.84 1.83 -3.68
CA ARG A 93 -5.61 1.74 -2.88
C ARG A 93 -4.37 2.15 -3.68
N ARG A 94 -4.24 1.69 -4.93
CA ARG A 94 -3.11 2.07 -5.80
C ARG A 94 -3.11 3.56 -6.08
N ARG A 95 -4.26 4.12 -6.46
CA ARG A 95 -4.40 5.57 -6.68
C ARG A 95 -4.11 6.36 -5.41
N SER A 96 -4.58 5.91 -4.25
CA SER A 96 -4.25 6.55 -2.95
C SER A 96 -2.75 6.58 -2.71
N LYS A 97 -2.06 5.45 -2.92
CA LYS A 97 -0.60 5.36 -2.75
C LYS A 97 0.17 6.22 -3.76
N GLU A 98 -0.30 6.28 -5.01
CA GLU A 98 0.27 7.13 -6.05
C GLU A 98 0.08 8.61 -5.70
N MET A 99 -1.10 9.00 -5.21
CA MET A 99 -1.39 10.36 -4.74
C MET A 99 -0.56 10.71 -3.51
N GLU A 100 -0.42 9.80 -2.55
CA GLU A 100 0.43 9.98 -1.36
C GLU A 100 1.89 10.17 -1.75
N ARG A 101 2.42 9.32 -2.64
CA ARG A 101 3.78 9.46 -3.16
C ARG A 101 3.96 10.78 -3.89
N ALA A 102 3.08 11.12 -4.82
CA ALA A 102 3.13 12.39 -5.54
C ALA A 102 3.06 13.61 -4.61
N ALA A 103 2.38 13.50 -3.46
CA ALA A 103 2.31 14.55 -2.46
C ALA A 103 3.55 14.63 -1.53
N LEU A 104 4.40 13.60 -1.53
CA LEU A 104 5.58 13.50 -0.65
C LEU A 104 6.91 13.53 -1.39
N THR A 105 6.90 13.49 -2.73
CA THR A 105 8.11 13.54 -3.56
C THR A 105 8.21 14.84 -4.34
N ASP A 106 9.43 15.30 -4.60
CA ASP A 106 9.74 16.35 -5.56
C ASP A 106 9.61 15.79 -6.99
N PRO A 107 8.73 16.35 -7.85
CA PRO A 107 8.49 15.81 -9.19
C PRO A 107 9.71 15.89 -10.13
N MET A 108 10.65 16.80 -9.86
CA MET A 108 11.82 16.99 -10.71
C MET A 108 12.92 15.95 -10.42
N THR A 109 13.23 15.72 -9.14
CA THR A 109 14.32 14.84 -8.73
C THR A 109 13.87 13.44 -8.31
N GLY A 110 12.59 13.25 -8.00
CA GLY A 110 12.04 12.01 -7.44
C GLY A 110 12.40 11.77 -5.96
N LEU A 111 13.17 12.67 -5.35
CA LEU A 111 13.48 12.63 -3.91
C LEU A 111 12.25 12.98 -3.08
N PHE A 112 12.34 12.76 -1.77
CA PHE A 112 11.33 13.28 -0.87
C PHE A 112 11.32 14.82 -0.88
N ASN A 113 10.15 15.41 -0.68
CA ASN A 113 10.00 16.87 -0.61
C ASN A 113 10.17 17.39 0.81
N ARG A 114 10.14 18.71 0.97
CA ARG A 114 10.22 19.40 2.26
C ARG A 114 9.22 18.86 3.30
N ARG A 115 7.98 18.58 2.89
CA ARG A 115 6.93 18.10 3.80
C ARG A 115 7.31 16.76 4.41
N TYR A 116 7.72 15.80 3.58
CA TYR A 116 8.16 14.49 4.08
C TYR A 116 9.41 14.59 4.95
N PHE A 117 10.36 15.45 4.57
CA PHE A 117 11.55 15.71 5.39
C PHE A 117 11.20 16.16 6.81
N ASP A 118 10.33 17.17 6.96
CA ASP A 118 9.96 17.72 8.26
C ASP A 118 9.25 16.65 9.13
N GLU A 119 8.37 15.84 8.52
CA GLU A 119 7.69 14.71 9.18
C GLU A 119 8.68 13.62 9.63
N ALA A 120 9.57 13.18 8.72
CA ALA A 120 10.53 12.11 8.97
C ALA A 120 11.57 12.50 10.03
N LEU A 121 12.05 13.74 10.01
CA LEU A 121 13.00 14.24 11.02
C LEU A 121 12.37 14.20 12.42
N GLY A 122 11.13 14.65 12.57
CA GLY A 122 10.42 14.60 13.86
C GLY A 122 10.19 13.16 14.34
N GLN A 123 9.84 12.26 13.42
CA GLN A 123 9.69 10.84 13.73
C GLN A 123 11.00 10.22 14.20
N PHE A 124 12.12 10.47 13.50
CA PHE A 124 13.41 9.88 13.84
C PHE A 124 13.93 10.39 15.18
N LEU A 125 13.82 11.70 15.46
CA LEU A 125 14.20 12.24 16.77
C LEU A 125 13.40 11.60 17.90
N THR A 126 12.10 11.35 17.69
CA THR A 126 11.25 10.69 18.68
C THR A 126 11.62 9.22 18.88
N GLU A 127 11.76 8.46 17.79
CA GLU A 127 11.98 7.01 17.84
C GLU A 127 13.39 6.63 18.29
N PHE A 128 14.40 7.28 17.71
CA PHE A 128 15.81 6.99 18.01
C PHE A 128 16.25 7.67 19.30
N GLY A 129 15.74 8.88 19.59
CA GLY A 129 16.00 9.58 20.85
C GLY A 129 15.53 8.76 22.07
N ARG A 130 14.35 8.14 22.00
CA ARG A 130 13.86 7.23 23.06
C ARG A 130 14.76 6.01 23.31
N ARG A 131 15.51 5.58 22.31
CA ARG A 131 16.42 4.42 22.37
C ARG A 131 17.87 4.82 22.66
N GLY A 132 18.15 6.11 22.87
CA GLY A 132 19.50 6.62 23.02
C GLY A 132 20.36 6.45 21.77
N ARG A 133 19.75 6.36 20.58
CA ARG A 133 20.46 6.21 19.31
C ARG A 133 20.62 7.59 18.64
N PRO A 134 21.80 7.87 18.07
CA PRO A 134 22.08 9.16 17.45
C PRO A 134 21.27 9.37 16.16
N VAL A 135 20.93 10.62 15.87
CA VAL A 135 20.32 11.05 14.59
C VAL A 135 21.16 12.19 14.04
N GLY A 136 21.71 12.01 12.84
CA GLY A 136 22.43 13.03 12.10
C GLY A 136 21.52 13.76 11.12
N LEU A 137 21.74 15.06 10.95
CA LEU A 137 21.14 15.86 9.90
C LEU A 137 22.24 16.49 9.06
N LEU A 138 22.13 16.38 7.73
CA LEU A 138 22.96 17.09 6.77
C LEU A 138 22.06 18.02 5.96
N ILE A 139 22.45 19.27 5.80
CA ILE A 139 21.87 20.23 4.87
C ILE A 139 22.93 20.54 3.81
N LEU A 140 22.56 20.41 2.55
CA LEU A 140 23.43 20.51 1.39
C LEU A 140 22.93 21.60 0.46
N ASP A 141 23.85 22.37 -0.11
CA ASP A 141 23.55 23.40 -1.10
C ASP A 141 24.57 23.36 -2.22
N LEU A 142 24.07 23.38 -3.45
CA LEU A 142 24.90 23.28 -4.64
C LEU A 142 25.63 24.60 -4.93
N ASP A 143 26.95 24.53 -4.91
CA ASP A 143 27.78 25.72 -5.04
C ASP A 143 27.64 26.34 -6.43
N HIS A 144 27.30 27.63 -6.45
CA HIS A 144 27.19 28.42 -7.68
C HIS A 144 26.17 27.87 -8.68
N PHE A 145 25.13 27.16 -8.24
CA PHE A 145 24.12 26.58 -9.14
C PHE A 145 23.43 27.63 -10.02
N LYS A 146 23.14 28.83 -9.48
CA LYS A 146 22.65 29.96 -10.28
C LYS A 146 23.52 30.27 -11.50
N ARG A 147 24.86 30.20 -11.38
CA ARG A 147 25.78 30.44 -12.51
C ARG A 147 25.63 29.38 -13.60
N ILE A 148 25.30 28.13 -13.24
CA ILE A 148 25.01 27.08 -14.22
C ILE A 148 23.74 27.42 -14.99
N ASN A 149 22.67 27.82 -14.30
CA ASN A 149 21.43 28.26 -14.95
C ASN A 149 21.66 29.46 -15.87
N ASP A 150 22.40 30.47 -15.40
CA ASP A 150 22.68 31.68 -16.15
C ASP A 150 23.58 31.41 -17.38
N THR A 151 24.44 30.39 -17.32
CA THR A 151 25.39 30.07 -18.41
C THR A 151 24.81 29.09 -19.43
N TYR A 152 24.08 28.07 -18.98
CA TYR A 152 23.66 26.93 -19.79
C TYR A 152 22.14 26.81 -19.95
N GLY A 153 21.37 27.66 -19.26
CA GLY A 153 19.91 27.61 -19.22
C GLY A 153 19.36 26.67 -18.15
N HIS A 154 18.08 26.86 -17.84
CA HIS A 154 17.38 26.12 -16.80
C HIS A 154 17.26 24.62 -17.09
N ASP A 155 17.13 24.21 -18.35
CA ASP A 155 17.05 22.78 -18.71
C ASP A 155 18.30 22.01 -18.26
N VAL A 156 19.49 22.61 -18.44
CA VAL A 156 20.75 22.03 -17.97
C VAL A 156 20.84 22.04 -16.45
N GLY A 157 20.33 23.08 -15.79
CA GLY A 157 20.20 23.12 -14.33
C GLY A 157 19.34 21.99 -13.78
N ASP A 158 18.19 21.72 -14.40
CA ASP A 158 17.28 20.65 -14.01
C ASP A 158 17.94 19.27 -14.14
N ASP A 159 18.73 19.05 -15.20
CA ASP A 159 19.48 17.80 -15.37
C ASP A 159 20.63 17.67 -14.38
N VAL A 160 21.26 18.78 -14.00
CA VAL A 160 22.24 18.81 -12.90
C VAL A 160 21.59 18.42 -11.58
N LEU A 161 20.40 18.95 -11.26
CA LEU A 161 19.66 18.60 -10.04
C LEU A 161 19.29 17.12 -10.00
N LYS A 162 18.83 16.56 -11.13
CA LYS A 162 18.52 15.12 -11.24
C LYS A 162 19.77 14.26 -11.05
N ALA A 163 20.89 14.65 -11.64
CA ALA A 163 22.15 13.91 -11.53
C ALA A 163 22.69 13.92 -10.09
N VAL A 164 22.63 15.08 -9.41
CA VAL A 164 22.98 15.19 -7.99
C VAL A 164 22.05 14.34 -7.14
N ALA A 165 20.73 14.39 -7.35
CA ALA A 165 19.77 13.58 -6.61
C ALA A 165 20.05 12.07 -6.74
N GLY A 166 20.36 11.61 -7.95
CA GLY A 166 20.79 10.24 -8.20
C GLY A 166 22.10 9.89 -7.47
N CYS A 167 23.07 10.82 -7.47
CA CYS A 167 24.33 10.66 -6.74
C CYS A 167 24.10 10.53 -5.22
N LEU A 168 23.32 11.42 -4.62
CA LEU A 168 23.02 11.36 -3.18
C LEU A 168 22.34 10.03 -2.81
N THR A 169 21.34 9.62 -3.59
CA THR A 169 20.61 8.35 -3.39
C THR A 169 21.51 7.12 -3.51
N ALA A 170 22.49 7.13 -4.41
CA ALA A 170 23.41 6.00 -4.60
C ALA A 170 24.40 5.82 -3.43
N PHE A 171 24.68 6.89 -2.68
CA PHE A 171 25.61 6.88 -1.57
C PHE A 171 24.95 6.77 -0.19
N THR A 172 23.62 6.91 -0.12
CA THR A 172 22.83 6.78 1.10
C THR A 172 22.31 5.35 1.30
N ARG A 173 21.97 5.01 2.54
CA ARG A 173 21.40 3.71 2.93
C ARG A 173 19.88 3.73 2.76
N LEU A 174 19.26 2.55 2.76
CA LEU A 174 17.80 2.40 2.68
C LEU A 174 17.02 3.14 3.78
N HIS A 175 17.62 3.27 4.96
CA HIS A 175 17.00 3.92 6.11
C HIS A 175 17.29 5.43 6.21
N ASP A 176 18.18 5.95 5.36
CA ASP A 176 18.46 7.37 5.30
C ASP A 176 17.36 8.06 4.49
N VAL A 177 16.96 9.26 4.89
CA VAL A 177 15.96 10.04 4.19
C VAL A 177 16.66 11.12 3.39
N VAL A 178 16.61 11.03 2.05
CA VAL A 178 17.16 12.01 1.13
C VAL A 178 16.03 12.85 0.57
N SER A 179 16.12 14.17 0.76
CA SER A 179 15.07 15.11 0.39
C SER A 179 15.61 16.31 -0.36
N ARG A 180 14.80 16.87 -1.26
CA ARG A 180 15.00 18.20 -1.81
C ARG A 180 14.13 19.19 -1.05
N LEU A 181 14.74 20.20 -0.45
CA LEU A 181 14.04 21.19 0.35
C LEU A 181 13.45 22.31 -0.51
N GLY A 182 14.15 22.68 -1.59
CA GLY A 182 13.74 23.67 -2.56
C GLY A 182 14.92 24.14 -3.40
N GLY A 183 14.68 24.70 -4.59
CA GLY A 183 15.74 25.27 -5.44
C GLY A 183 16.92 24.32 -5.62
N GLU A 184 18.07 24.68 -5.06
CA GLU A 184 19.36 23.96 -5.10
C GLU A 184 19.74 23.30 -3.75
N GLU A 185 18.81 23.26 -2.79
CA GLU A 185 19.00 22.77 -1.43
C GLU A 185 18.45 21.34 -1.25
N PHE A 186 19.28 20.50 -0.63
CA PHE A 186 18.98 19.12 -0.29
C PHE A 186 19.21 18.88 1.20
N ALA A 187 18.60 17.83 1.73
CA ALA A 187 18.86 17.37 3.09
C ALA A 187 18.94 15.85 3.15
N VAL A 188 19.73 15.37 4.10
CA VAL A 188 19.83 13.94 4.43
C VAL A 188 19.64 13.76 5.93
N VAL A 189 18.65 12.96 6.32
CA VAL A 189 18.47 12.52 7.71
C VAL A 189 19.05 11.12 7.85
N VAL A 190 19.97 10.96 8.81
CA VAL A 190 20.76 9.74 8.98
C VAL A 190 20.51 9.18 10.38
N PRO A 191 19.70 8.12 10.51
CA PRO A 191 19.50 7.47 11.79
C PRO A 191 20.69 6.55 12.14
N ASP A 192 20.99 6.44 13.43
CA ASP A 192 21.97 5.50 13.99
C ASP A 192 23.38 5.62 13.40
N MET A 193 23.90 6.85 13.39
CA MET A 193 25.26 7.14 12.98
C MET A 193 25.96 8.03 14.03
N ALA A 194 27.12 7.59 14.52
CA ALA A 194 27.93 8.37 15.45
C ALA A 194 28.56 9.59 14.77
N ALA A 195 29.04 10.57 15.55
CA ALA A 195 29.56 11.84 15.04
C ALA A 195 30.71 11.68 14.02
N ASP A 196 31.68 10.82 14.30
CA ASP A 196 32.84 10.60 13.42
C ASP A 196 32.40 9.94 12.10
N ASP A 197 31.51 8.96 12.18
CA ASP A 197 30.95 8.29 11.00
C ASP A 197 30.08 9.24 10.16
N LEU A 198 29.33 10.13 10.80
CA LEU A 198 28.51 11.15 10.14
C LEU A 198 29.38 12.14 9.38
N THR A 199 30.48 12.56 9.99
CA THR A 199 31.47 13.46 9.36
C THR A 199 32.11 12.79 8.14
N ALA A 200 32.56 11.54 8.29
CA ALA A 200 33.13 10.77 7.17
C ALA A 200 32.09 10.51 6.06
N PHE A 201 30.83 10.29 6.43
CA PHE A 201 29.73 10.13 5.48
C PHE A 201 29.45 11.41 4.70
N ALA A 202 29.40 12.56 5.38
CA ALA A 202 29.21 13.86 4.76
C ALA A 202 30.33 14.17 3.75
N ASP A 203 31.60 13.95 4.11
CA ASP A 203 32.70 14.17 3.16
C ASP A 203 32.66 13.18 1.98
N ARG A 204 32.21 11.95 2.19
CA ARG A 204 32.00 10.99 1.10
C ARG A 204 30.93 11.48 0.11
N LEU A 205 29.81 12.01 0.60
CA LEU A 205 28.79 12.62 -0.26
C LEU A 205 29.34 13.82 -1.03
N ARG A 206 30.07 14.70 -0.35
CA ARG A 206 30.72 15.87 -0.97
C ARG A 206 31.66 15.46 -2.10
N LEU A 207 32.56 14.51 -1.84
CA LEU A 207 33.50 13.99 -2.83
C LEU A 207 32.78 13.30 -4.00
N ALA A 208 31.67 12.61 -3.73
CA ALA A 208 30.88 11.96 -4.77
C ALA A 208 30.26 12.98 -5.73
N VAL A 209 29.69 14.07 -5.20
CA VAL A 209 29.14 15.17 -6.01
C VAL A 209 30.25 15.88 -6.78
N GLU A 210 31.37 16.20 -6.14
CA GLU A 210 32.52 16.85 -6.78
C GLU A 210 33.09 16.05 -7.97
N ARG A 211 33.07 14.71 -7.87
CA ARG A 211 33.55 13.81 -8.92
C ARG A 211 32.51 13.55 -10.01
N LEU A 212 31.27 14.01 -9.84
CA LEU A 212 30.19 13.79 -10.79
C LEU A 212 30.46 14.58 -12.07
N ALA A 213 30.64 13.87 -13.18
CA ALA A 213 30.66 14.45 -14.51
C ALA A 213 29.26 14.33 -15.10
N ILE A 214 28.60 15.47 -15.33
CA ILE A 214 27.21 15.52 -15.79
C ILE A 214 27.23 15.91 -17.27
N ASP A 215 26.97 14.92 -18.13
CA ASP A 215 26.92 15.13 -19.58
C ASP A 215 25.46 15.47 -19.97
N VAL A 216 25.23 16.71 -20.39
CA VAL A 216 23.92 17.22 -20.83
C VAL A 216 24.03 17.63 -22.31
N GLY A 217 23.56 16.76 -23.19
CA GLY A 217 23.74 16.92 -24.63
C GLY A 217 25.22 16.96 -25.02
N ASN A 218 25.69 18.13 -25.51
CA ASN A 218 27.08 18.35 -25.91
C ASN A 218 27.91 19.09 -24.83
N VAL A 219 27.34 19.34 -23.65
CA VAL A 219 27.99 20.07 -22.55
C VAL A 219 28.34 19.10 -21.43
N ARG A 220 29.53 19.25 -20.87
CA ARG A 220 29.95 18.57 -19.65
C ARG A 220 30.02 19.56 -18.50
N VAL A 221 29.14 19.40 -17.51
CA VAL A 221 29.06 20.25 -16.32
C VAL A 221 29.68 19.53 -15.12
N ARG A 222 30.34 20.30 -14.26
CA ARG A 222 30.78 19.86 -12.93
C ARG A 222 30.21 20.81 -11.90
N ILE A 223 29.89 20.28 -10.74
CA ILE A 223 29.34 21.04 -9.63
C ILE A 223 29.91 20.53 -8.31
N THR A 224 30.02 21.42 -7.32
CA THR A 224 30.41 21.07 -5.95
C THR A 224 29.26 21.37 -5.00
N VAL A 225 29.37 20.87 -3.77
CA VAL A 225 28.35 21.04 -2.75
C VAL A 225 29.00 21.48 -1.44
N SER A 226 28.37 22.42 -0.76
CA SER A 226 28.68 22.76 0.63
C SER A 226 27.71 22.03 1.54
N ILE A 227 28.20 21.48 2.65
CA ILE A 227 27.40 20.67 3.57
C ILE A 227 27.55 21.19 5.00
N GLY A 228 26.44 21.50 5.64
CA GLY A 228 26.36 21.66 7.09
C GLY A 228 25.81 20.38 7.72
N LEU A 229 26.46 19.89 8.77
CA LEU A 229 25.98 18.72 9.51
C LEU A 229 25.76 19.04 10.98
N ALA A 230 24.79 18.39 11.60
CA ALA A 230 24.57 18.46 13.04
C ALA A 230 24.11 17.09 13.56
N LEU A 231 24.55 16.75 14.77
CA LEU A 231 24.08 15.56 15.48
C LEU A 231 23.05 15.97 16.53
N ALA A 232 21.90 15.29 16.55
CA ALA A 232 20.82 15.55 17.48
C ALA A 232 21.25 15.37 18.94
N GLU A 233 20.90 16.35 19.77
CA GLU A 233 21.04 16.25 21.22
C GLU A 233 19.81 15.57 21.86
N PRO A 234 19.96 14.93 23.04
CA PRO A 234 18.83 14.31 23.72
C PRO A 234 17.69 15.29 24.00
N GLY A 235 16.50 15.02 23.46
CA GLY A 235 15.32 15.87 23.65
C GLY A 235 15.32 17.15 22.80
N GLU A 236 16.24 17.29 21.86
CA GLU A 236 16.31 18.46 20.99
C GLU A 236 15.10 18.55 20.04
N ALA A 237 14.59 19.77 19.87
CA ALA A 237 13.53 20.05 18.91
C ALA A 237 14.07 20.05 17.46
N THR A 238 13.26 19.59 16.51
CA THR A 238 13.59 19.56 15.06
C THR A 238 14.13 20.90 14.55
N ALA A 239 13.51 22.01 14.95
CA ALA A 239 13.90 23.36 14.53
C ALA A 239 15.29 23.78 15.05
N SER A 240 15.68 23.35 16.25
CA SER A 240 17.02 23.62 16.81
C SER A 240 18.09 22.86 16.04
N LEU A 241 17.87 21.57 15.80
CA LEU A 241 18.78 20.73 15.03
C LEU A 241 18.95 21.25 13.59
N TYR A 242 17.85 21.59 12.92
CA TYR A 242 17.88 22.19 11.59
C TYR A 242 18.70 23.48 11.58
N LYS A 243 18.48 24.36 12.57
CA LYS A 243 19.20 25.63 12.66
C LYS A 243 20.70 25.44 12.85
N ARG A 244 21.14 24.45 13.63
CA ARG A 244 22.58 24.14 13.79
C ARG A 244 23.20 23.67 12.49
N ALA A 245 22.53 22.75 11.78
CA ALA A 245 22.99 22.28 10.47
C ALA A 245 23.02 23.43 9.44
N ASP A 246 22.06 24.35 9.48
CA ASP A 246 22.00 25.52 8.59
C ASP A 246 23.13 26.53 8.86
N VAL A 247 23.42 26.81 10.15
CA VAL A 247 24.57 27.63 10.54
C VAL A 247 25.87 26.98 10.08
N ALA A 248 26.00 25.65 10.24
CA ALA A 248 27.16 24.93 9.76
C ALA A 248 27.30 25.01 8.23
N LEU A 249 26.20 24.93 7.48
CA LEU A 249 26.21 25.10 6.02
C LEU A 249 26.65 26.51 5.62
N TYR A 250 26.19 27.53 6.34
CA TYR A 250 26.62 28.90 6.15
C TYR A 250 28.14 29.04 6.34
N LEU A 251 28.70 28.44 7.40
CA LEU A 251 30.14 28.42 7.64
C LEU A 251 30.91 27.71 6.53
N ALA A 252 30.38 26.61 5.98
CA ALA A 252 30.99 25.92 4.85
C ALA A 252 31.06 26.83 3.61
N LYS A 253 30.00 27.60 3.34
CA LYS A 253 29.96 28.57 2.24
C LYS A 253 30.95 29.71 2.44
N GLU A 254 31.04 30.28 3.64
CA GLU A 254 31.99 31.36 3.96
C GLU A 254 33.44 30.91 3.91
N ALA A 255 33.73 29.70 4.39
CA ALA A 255 35.10 29.19 4.43
C ALA A 255 35.66 28.78 3.04
N GLY A 256 34.89 28.97 1.97
CA GLY A 256 35.36 28.77 0.59
C GLY A 256 34.63 27.69 -0.18
N ARG A 257 33.45 27.24 0.28
CA ARG A 257 32.61 26.24 -0.38
C ARG A 257 33.28 24.87 -0.52
N ASN A 258 32.62 23.93 -1.21
CA ASN A 258 33.07 22.56 -1.45
C ASN A 258 33.68 21.90 -0.21
N ARG A 259 32.96 21.95 0.92
CA ARG A 259 33.43 21.43 2.21
C ARG A 259 32.28 21.08 3.13
N ILE A 260 32.63 20.42 4.22
CA ILE A 260 31.73 20.12 5.32
C ILE A 260 32.07 21.00 6.53
N CYS A 261 31.05 21.41 7.28
CA CYS A 261 31.16 22.09 8.57
C CYS A 261 30.14 21.51 9.55
N ALA A 262 30.46 21.51 10.84
CA ALA A 262 29.61 21.03 11.93
C ALA A 262 29.42 22.11 13.01
#